data_AF-A0A7S2NPZ3-F1
#
_entry.id   AF-A0A7S2NPZ3-F1
#
_cell.length_a   1.000
_cell.length_b   1.000
_cell.length_c   1.000
_cell.angle_alpha   90.00
_cell.angle_beta   90.00
_cell.angle_gamma   90.00
#
_symmetry.space_group_name_H-M   'P 1'
#
loop_
_entity.id
_entity.type
_entity.pdbx_description
1 polymer ?
#
loop_
_entity_poly.entity_id
_entity_poly.type
_entity_poly.pdbx_seq_one_letter_code
_entity_poly.pdbx_strand_id
1 'polypeptide(L)'
;ADIGAAMLGMGSREELQIINQMGKCSLAERPCSGRRLMALGSVMHMAHEGDVIFGTGIRSVADSAKNARRVTLTAVRGPLTRRELLKMGAAPPSVYGDPALLAPFIVWPTLRPNASASSPVCVLPHALDTSLHAQTLHAQHQGMELRLLDAGTFPPRRLVGEMMQCRRLVTSSLHGLIFADAYRVPVTWVRRDTLQPPFKYFDYLTSVDRSPHEFAHDLTSALQRPPAQLLSPRLLLNRSLGLIDAFPFAAMCSGANSSSLQHAHVPRAPALRAPNRMHRAAHL
;
A
#
# COMPACT_ATOMS: atom_id res chain seq x y z
N ALA A 1 -25.70 -9.72 -12.18
CA ALA A 1 -25.94 -9.61 -10.72
C ALA A 1 -24.68 -9.04 -10.10
N ASP A 2 -24.83 -7.87 -9.49
CA ASP A 2 -23.79 -6.89 -9.22
C ASP A 2 -22.75 -7.40 -8.19
N ILE A 3 -21.49 -7.54 -8.61
CA ILE A 3 -20.37 -7.93 -7.73
C ILE A 3 -20.16 -6.86 -6.64
N GLY A 4 -20.70 -5.64 -6.83
CA GLY A 4 -20.74 -4.61 -5.80
C GLY A 4 -21.56 -4.96 -4.56
N ALA A 5 -22.56 -5.86 -4.66
CA ALA A 5 -23.45 -6.19 -3.54
C ALA A 5 -22.83 -7.15 -2.52
N ALA A 6 -21.84 -7.97 -2.91
CA ALA A 6 -21.16 -8.90 -2.00
C ALA A 6 -20.09 -8.22 -1.11
N MET A 7 -19.87 -6.90 -1.27
CA MET A 7 -18.87 -6.11 -0.54
C MET A 7 -19.47 -5.21 0.55
N LEU A 8 -20.76 -5.33 0.87
CA LEU A 8 -21.50 -4.41 1.75
C LEU A 8 -21.22 -4.57 3.26
N GLY A 9 -20.11 -5.19 3.65
CA GLY A 9 -19.74 -5.37 5.05
C GLY A 9 -18.33 -4.85 5.39
N MET A 10 -18.24 -3.62 5.89
CA MET A 10 -17.27 -3.22 6.93
C MET A 10 -15.79 -2.92 6.55
N GLY A 11 -15.45 -2.63 5.29
CA GLY A 11 -14.25 -1.84 4.95
C GLY A 11 -14.57 -0.33 4.92
N SER A 12 -13.61 0.57 5.18
CA SER A 12 -13.89 2.00 4.97
C SER A 12 -14.19 2.25 3.48
N ARG A 13 -15.07 3.20 3.15
CA ARG A 13 -15.43 3.52 1.74
C ARG A 13 -14.18 3.78 0.88
N GLU A 14 -13.17 4.41 1.48
CA GLU A 14 -11.83 4.62 0.94
C GLU A 14 -11.11 3.30 0.62
N GLU A 15 -11.02 2.37 1.58
CA GLU A 15 -10.37 1.07 1.38
C GLU A 15 -11.06 0.31 0.25
N LEU A 16 -12.40 0.32 0.21
CA LEU A 16 -13.17 -0.32 -0.85
C LEU A 16 -12.96 0.35 -2.21
N GLN A 17 -12.82 1.67 -2.29
CA GLN A 17 -12.52 2.36 -3.56
C GLN A 17 -11.11 2.06 -4.07
N ILE A 18 -10.12 2.07 -3.18
CA ILE A 18 -8.73 1.70 -3.48
C ILE A 18 -8.66 0.24 -3.95
N ILE A 19 -9.30 -0.68 -3.22
CA ILE A 19 -9.41 -2.09 -3.57
C ILE A 19 -10.15 -2.26 -4.90
N ASN A 20 -11.28 -1.59 -5.12
CA ASN A 20 -12.06 -1.75 -6.34
C ASN A 20 -11.36 -1.18 -7.56
N GLN A 21 -10.60 -0.08 -7.45
CA GLN A 21 -9.92 0.50 -8.62
C GLN A 21 -8.53 -0.10 -8.87
N MET A 22 -7.77 -0.47 -7.84
CA MET A 22 -6.54 -1.26 -8.03
C MET A 22 -6.87 -2.71 -8.39
N GLY A 23 -7.96 -3.25 -7.86
CA GLY A 23 -8.51 -4.55 -8.23
C GLY A 23 -9.10 -4.57 -9.64
N LYS A 24 -9.62 -3.44 -10.17
CA LYS A 24 -10.04 -3.35 -11.58
C LYS A 24 -8.88 -3.46 -12.58
N CYS A 25 -7.63 -3.35 -12.15
CA CYS A 25 -6.48 -3.61 -13.01
C CYS A 25 -6.19 -5.11 -13.26
N SER A 26 -6.88 -6.07 -12.59
CA SER A 26 -7.07 -7.48 -13.03
C SER A 26 -7.70 -8.34 -11.91
N LEU A 27 -8.93 -8.05 -11.52
CA LEU A 27 -9.81 -8.96 -10.75
C LEU A 27 -11.21 -9.02 -11.38
N ALA A 28 -11.45 -8.28 -12.47
CA ALA A 28 -12.70 -8.32 -13.24
C ALA A 28 -12.85 -9.63 -14.02
N GLU A 29 -11.74 -10.34 -14.24
CA GLU A 29 -11.77 -11.73 -14.67
C GLU A 29 -11.73 -12.57 -13.40
N ARG A 30 -12.72 -13.46 -13.22
CA ARG A 30 -12.55 -14.55 -12.28
C ARG A 30 -11.18 -15.18 -12.57
N PRO A 31 -10.28 -15.29 -11.60
CA PRO A 31 -9.06 -16.04 -11.82
C PRO A 31 -9.42 -17.40 -12.39
N CYS A 32 -8.61 -17.92 -13.31
CA CYS A 32 -8.93 -19.17 -14.02
C CYS A 32 -9.28 -20.33 -13.07
N SER A 33 -8.80 -20.26 -11.82
CA SER A 33 -9.06 -21.20 -10.73
C SER A 33 -10.39 -21.01 -9.98
N GLY A 34 -11.09 -19.89 -10.13
CA GLY A 34 -12.29 -19.53 -9.37
C GLY A 34 -12.05 -19.14 -7.90
N ARG A 35 -10.79 -19.13 -7.42
CA ARG A 35 -10.44 -18.79 -6.02
C ARG A 35 -10.41 -17.27 -5.82
N ARG A 36 -10.79 -16.78 -4.64
CA ARG A 36 -10.74 -15.33 -4.35
C ARG A 36 -9.34 -14.92 -3.88
N LEU A 37 -8.83 -13.83 -4.43
CA LEU A 37 -7.63 -13.15 -3.91
C LEU A 37 -8.03 -12.06 -2.94
N MET A 38 -7.53 -12.18 -1.72
CA MET A 38 -7.63 -11.18 -0.68
C MET A 38 -6.29 -10.44 -0.62
N ALA A 39 -6.28 -9.23 -1.17
CA ALA A 39 -5.12 -8.35 -1.25
C ALA A 39 -5.49 -6.94 -0.79
N LEU A 40 -4.47 -6.15 -0.46
CA LEU A 40 -4.56 -4.72 -0.08
C LEU A 40 -5.25 -4.47 1.28
N GLY A 41 -4.69 -3.58 2.09
CA GLY A 41 -5.31 -3.10 3.32
C GLY A 41 -5.43 -4.13 4.44
N SER A 42 -6.56 -4.13 5.15
CA SER A 42 -6.82 -4.95 6.36
C SER A 42 -8.01 -5.89 6.21
N VAL A 43 -8.17 -6.50 5.03
CA VAL A 43 -9.38 -7.25 4.64
C VAL A 43 -9.32 -8.73 5.00
N MET A 44 -8.22 -9.21 5.60
CA MET A 44 -8.01 -10.63 5.89
C MET A 44 -9.09 -11.26 6.79
N HIS A 45 -9.72 -10.47 7.64
CA HIS A 45 -10.81 -10.93 8.52
C HIS A 45 -12.06 -11.41 7.74
N MET A 46 -12.18 -11.02 6.46
CA MET A 46 -13.24 -11.47 5.55
C MET A 46 -12.87 -12.73 4.76
N ALA A 47 -11.71 -13.32 5.00
CA ALA A 47 -11.26 -14.48 4.26
C ALA A 47 -12.11 -15.72 4.59
N HIS A 48 -12.55 -16.41 3.54
CA HIS A 48 -13.20 -17.70 3.63
C HIS A 48 -12.18 -18.81 3.40
N GLU A 49 -12.57 -20.03 3.74
CA GLU A 49 -11.80 -21.21 3.38
C GLU A 49 -11.58 -21.28 1.86
N GLY A 50 -10.35 -21.62 1.47
CA GLY A 50 -9.93 -21.67 0.07
C GLY A 50 -9.46 -20.33 -0.51
N ASP A 51 -9.65 -19.21 0.17
CA ASP A 51 -9.15 -17.90 -0.29
C ASP A 51 -7.61 -17.88 -0.32
N VAL A 52 -7.07 -17.02 -1.18
CA VAL A 52 -5.64 -16.74 -1.29
C VAL A 52 -5.36 -15.36 -0.71
N ILE A 53 -4.44 -15.29 0.25
CA ILE A 53 -4.03 -14.06 0.92
C ILE A 53 -2.71 -13.59 0.33
N PHE A 54 -2.68 -12.33 -0.11
CA PHE A 54 -1.51 -11.70 -0.70
C PHE A 54 -1.31 -10.29 -0.15
N GLY A 55 -0.40 -10.16 0.81
CA GLY A 55 0.11 -8.88 1.33
C GLY A 55 -0.88 -8.04 2.15
N THR A 56 -2.13 -8.46 2.29
CA THR A 56 -3.08 -7.86 3.24
C THR A 56 -2.77 -8.30 4.68
N GLY A 57 -3.35 -7.60 5.67
CA GLY A 57 -3.14 -7.88 7.10
C GLY A 57 -4.44 -8.02 7.89
N ILE A 58 -4.31 -8.35 9.18
CA ILE A 58 -5.43 -8.28 10.13
C ILE A 58 -5.62 -6.83 10.62
N ARG A 59 -6.86 -6.46 10.93
CA ARG A 59 -7.20 -5.11 11.43
C ARG A 59 -6.88 -4.96 12.91
N SER A 60 -7.14 -6.00 13.69
CA SER A 60 -6.83 -6.10 15.11
C SER A 60 -6.68 -7.58 15.50
N VAL A 61 -6.16 -7.84 16.71
CA VAL A 61 -6.09 -9.21 17.25
C VAL A 61 -7.50 -9.81 17.42
N ALA A 62 -8.48 -9.00 17.81
CA ALA A 62 -9.88 -9.43 17.94
C ALA A 62 -10.50 -9.80 16.59
N ASP A 63 -10.08 -9.15 15.50
CA ASP A 63 -10.51 -9.45 14.13
C ASP A 63 -9.71 -10.59 13.48
N SER A 64 -9.14 -11.48 14.30
CA SER A 64 -8.36 -12.63 13.82
C SER A 64 -9.04 -13.36 12.67
N ALA A 65 -8.25 -13.78 11.68
CA ALA A 65 -8.76 -14.50 10.53
C ALA A 65 -9.30 -15.86 10.98
N LYS A 66 -10.64 -15.96 11.10
CA LYS A 66 -11.35 -17.19 11.53
C LYS A 66 -10.93 -18.43 10.74
N ASN A 67 -10.50 -18.23 9.50
CA ASN A 67 -10.06 -19.27 8.57
C ASN A 67 -8.54 -19.26 8.33
N ALA A 68 -7.73 -18.70 9.23
CA ALA A 68 -6.27 -18.54 9.04
C ALA A 68 -5.55 -19.83 8.60
N ARG A 69 -5.99 -21.01 9.07
CA ARG A 69 -5.40 -22.32 8.71
C ARG A 69 -5.92 -22.89 7.38
N ARG A 70 -7.02 -22.36 6.87
CA ARG A 70 -7.76 -22.87 5.71
C ARG A 70 -7.67 -21.93 4.50
N VAL A 71 -6.71 -21.01 4.51
CA VAL A 71 -6.39 -20.09 3.42
C VAL A 71 -4.98 -20.35 2.91
N THR A 72 -4.70 -20.01 1.66
CA THR A 72 -3.33 -20.00 1.14
C THR A 72 -2.69 -18.65 1.45
N LEU A 73 -1.58 -18.66 2.18
CA LEU A 73 -0.84 -17.45 2.56
C LEU A 73 0.41 -17.34 1.69
N THR A 74 0.51 -16.29 0.87
CA THR A 74 1.68 -16.06 -0.01
C THR A 74 2.50 -14.86 0.41
N ALA A 75 1.85 -13.84 0.95
CA ALA A 75 2.49 -12.74 1.66
C ALA A 75 1.50 -12.18 2.68
N VAL A 76 2.00 -11.49 3.69
CA VAL A 76 1.18 -10.75 4.67
C VAL A 76 1.68 -9.32 4.80
N ARG A 77 0.85 -8.38 5.27
CA ARG A 77 1.25 -6.97 5.31
C ARG A 77 2.54 -6.71 6.12
N GLY A 78 2.69 -7.41 7.24
CA GLY A 78 3.80 -7.19 8.16
C GLY A 78 4.01 -8.28 9.21
N PRO A 79 5.07 -8.12 10.03
CA PRO A 79 5.52 -9.11 10.99
C PRO A 79 4.51 -9.31 12.15
N LEU A 80 3.71 -8.30 12.51
CA LEU A 80 2.73 -8.45 13.57
C LEU A 80 1.58 -9.34 13.11
N THR A 81 1.05 -9.13 11.90
CA THR A 81 0.09 -10.03 11.28
C THR A 81 0.65 -11.45 11.22
N ARG A 82 1.90 -11.62 10.75
CA ARG A 82 2.55 -12.93 10.68
C ARG A 82 2.57 -13.62 12.04
N ARG A 83 2.97 -12.91 13.09
CA ARG A 83 3.04 -13.43 14.46
C ARG A 83 1.69 -13.91 14.97
N GLU A 84 0.64 -13.13 14.77
CA GLU A 84 -0.70 -13.52 15.22
C GLU A 84 -1.24 -14.74 14.44
N LEU A 85 -0.97 -14.83 13.14
CA LEU A 85 -1.33 -16.00 12.34
C LEU A 85 -0.59 -17.28 12.75
N LEU A 86 0.69 -17.17 13.13
CA LEU A 86 1.46 -18.29 13.69
C LEU A 86 0.84 -18.80 15.00
N LYS A 87 0.42 -17.91 15.91
CA LYS A 87 -0.29 -18.29 17.14
C LYS A 87 -1.61 -19.01 16.85
N MET A 88 -2.27 -18.66 15.76
CA MET A 88 -3.49 -19.34 15.29
C MET A 88 -3.18 -20.67 14.61
N GLY A 89 -1.91 -21.06 14.46
CA GLY A 89 -1.43 -22.28 13.82
C GLY A 89 -1.53 -22.29 12.30
N ALA A 90 -1.54 -21.11 11.69
CA ALA A 90 -1.29 -20.97 10.25
C ALA A 90 0.22 -20.92 9.98
N ALA A 91 0.61 -21.03 8.70
CA ALA A 91 2.02 -21.02 8.28
C ALA A 91 2.31 -19.89 7.26
N PRO A 92 2.17 -18.61 7.64
CA PRO A 92 2.48 -17.51 6.74
C PRO A 92 3.99 -17.42 6.43
N PRO A 93 4.38 -17.17 5.17
CA PRO A 93 5.77 -16.96 4.82
C PRO A 93 6.31 -15.66 5.43
N SER A 94 7.63 -15.52 5.49
CA SER A 94 8.31 -14.28 5.89
C SER A 94 8.42 -13.29 4.72
N VAL A 95 7.33 -13.11 3.97
CA VAL A 95 7.21 -12.14 2.88
C VAL A 95 6.24 -11.05 3.32
N TYR A 96 6.73 -9.81 3.34
CA TYR A 96 6.01 -8.68 3.89
C TYR A 96 5.78 -7.56 2.89
N GLY A 97 4.61 -6.94 2.98
CA GLY A 97 4.30 -5.69 2.30
C GLY A 97 2.84 -5.64 1.86
N ASP A 98 2.31 -4.43 1.78
CA ASP A 98 1.01 -4.21 1.15
C ASP A 98 1.19 -4.11 -0.38
N PRO A 99 0.37 -4.77 -1.21
CA PRO A 99 0.51 -4.69 -2.67
C PRO A 99 0.36 -3.29 -3.27
N ALA A 100 -0.18 -2.31 -2.54
CA ALA A 100 -0.16 -0.91 -2.96
C ALA A 100 1.28 -0.35 -3.10
N LEU A 101 2.28 -0.98 -2.48
CA LEU A 101 3.71 -0.71 -2.75
C LEU A 101 4.12 -1.00 -4.20
N LEU A 102 3.37 -1.84 -4.92
CA LEU A 102 3.62 -2.15 -6.31
C LEU A 102 3.04 -1.12 -7.28
N ALA A 103 2.19 -0.20 -6.79
CA ALA A 103 1.55 0.81 -7.62
C ALA A 103 2.50 1.57 -8.59
N PRO A 104 3.67 2.08 -8.17
CA PRO A 104 4.59 2.78 -9.07
C PRO A 104 5.26 1.87 -10.12
N PHE A 105 5.20 0.55 -9.97
CA PHE A 105 5.86 -0.40 -10.88
C PHE A 105 4.89 -1.00 -11.90
N ILE A 106 3.66 -1.35 -11.48
CA ILE A 106 2.73 -2.12 -12.31
C ILE A 106 1.38 -1.44 -12.55
N VAL A 107 0.93 -0.55 -11.65
CA VAL A 107 -0.42 0.03 -11.74
C VAL A 107 -0.40 1.42 -12.39
N TRP A 108 0.37 2.35 -11.84
CA TRP A 108 0.51 3.72 -12.35
C TRP A 108 1.98 4.12 -12.52
N PRO A 109 2.73 3.40 -13.37
CA PRO A 109 4.15 3.65 -13.58
C PRO A 109 4.45 4.97 -14.30
N THR A 110 3.45 5.76 -14.67
CA THR A 110 3.64 7.11 -15.23
C THR A 110 3.53 8.21 -14.18
N LEU A 111 3.01 7.92 -12.98
CA LEU A 111 2.94 8.92 -11.91
C LEU A 111 4.31 9.09 -11.26
N ARG A 112 4.76 10.35 -11.14
CA ARG A 112 6.05 10.71 -10.55
C ARG A 112 5.87 11.90 -9.62
N PRO A 113 6.58 11.95 -8.48
CA PRO A 113 6.69 13.16 -7.68
C PRO A 113 7.17 14.33 -8.54
N ASN A 114 6.48 15.47 -8.44
CA ASN A 114 6.82 16.70 -9.14
C ASN A 114 6.71 17.93 -8.22
N ALA A 115 6.76 17.71 -6.91
CA ALA A 115 6.63 18.76 -5.92
C ALA A 115 7.95 19.52 -5.72
N SER A 116 7.85 20.82 -5.46
CA SER A 116 8.94 21.68 -5.03
C SER A 116 8.76 22.09 -3.56
N ALA A 117 9.71 22.84 -3.00
CA ALA A 117 9.57 23.39 -1.65
C ALA A 117 8.37 24.34 -1.48
N SER A 118 7.90 24.96 -2.58
CA SER A 118 6.74 25.85 -2.63
C SER A 118 5.42 25.13 -2.92
N SER A 119 5.44 23.81 -3.13
CA SER A 119 4.22 23.03 -3.30
C SER A 119 3.41 22.96 -1.99
N PRO A 120 2.08 22.83 -2.05
CA PRO A 120 1.25 22.77 -0.84
C PRO A 120 1.55 21.51 -0.02
N VAL A 121 1.19 21.56 1.27
CA VAL A 121 1.09 20.35 2.10
C VAL A 121 -0.25 19.70 1.82
N CYS A 122 -0.26 18.43 1.48
CA CYS A 122 -1.51 17.69 1.32
C CYS A 122 -1.92 17.07 2.65
N VAL A 123 -3.22 17.08 2.93
CA VAL A 123 -3.80 16.39 4.08
C VAL A 123 -4.79 15.36 3.57
N LEU A 124 -4.58 14.08 3.90
CA LEU A 124 -5.48 12.98 3.60
C LEU A 124 -6.00 12.37 4.91
N PRO A 125 -7.16 12.83 5.43
CA PRO A 125 -7.80 12.19 6.56
C PRO A 125 -8.31 10.80 6.18
N HIS A 126 -8.27 9.87 7.13
CA HIS A 126 -9.10 8.66 7.03
C HIS A 126 -10.58 9.07 7.00
N ALA A 127 -11.44 8.30 6.33
CA ALA A 127 -12.87 8.63 6.19
C ALA A 127 -13.63 8.87 7.51
N LEU A 128 -13.18 8.24 8.61
CA LEU A 128 -13.77 8.44 9.96
C LEU A 128 -13.16 9.62 10.73
N ASP A 129 -12.10 10.24 10.21
CA ASP A 129 -11.38 11.33 10.85
C ASP A 129 -11.92 12.70 10.42
N THR A 130 -13.16 12.96 10.84
CA THR A 130 -13.85 14.24 10.59
C THR A 130 -13.13 15.42 11.27
N SER A 131 -12.40 15.19 12.35
CA SER A 131 -11.67 16.24 13.05
C SER A 131 -10.44 16.71 12.27
N LEU A 132 -9.62 15.80 11.71
CA LEU A 132 -8.49 16.21 10.88
C LEU A 132 -8.97 16.91 9.59
N HIS A 133 -10.09 16.45 9.02
CA HIS A 133 -10.75 17.11 7.92
C HIS A 133 -11.16 18.56 8.27
N ALA A 134 -11.90 18.75 9.37
CA ALA A 134 -12.36 20.07 9.82
C ALA A 134 -11.19 21.01 10.18
N GLN A 135 -10.16 20.51 10.86
CA GLN A 135 -8.94 21.28 11.14
C GLN A 135 -8.25 21.74 9.85
N THR A 136 -8.22 20.90 8.82
CA THR A 136 -7.63 21.27 7.53
C THR A 136 -8.41 22.38 6.86
N LEU A 137 -9.73 22.27 6.77
CA LEU A 137 -10.59 23.32 6.22
C LEU A 137 -10.40 24.64 6.99
N HIS A 138 -10.41 24.58 8.31
CA HIS A 138 -10.18 25.75 9.15
C HIS A 138 -8.83 26.41 8.88
N ALA A 139 -7.75 25.63 8.82
CA ALA A 139 -6.41 26.12 8.50
C ALA A 139 -6.32 26.74 7.10
N GLN A 140 -7.01 26.17 6.10
CA GLN A 140 -7.13 26.77 4.76
C GLN A 140 -7.85 28.13 4.82
N HIS A 141 -8.93 28.25 5.60
CA HIS A 141 -9.61 29.53 5.82
C HIS A 141 -8.72 30.57 6.53
N GLN A 142 -7.74 30.14 7.33
CA GLN A 142 -6.73 30.99 7.94
C GLN A 142 -5.55 31.31 6.99
N GLY A 143 -5.64 30.94 5.71
CA GLY A 143 -4.64 31.25 4.69
C GLY A 143 -3.46 30.29 4.60
N MET A 144 -3.50 29.14 5.29
CA MET A 144 -2.45 28.13 5.15
C MET A 144 -2.56 27.41 3.79
N GLU A 145 -1.42 27.27 3.09
CA GLU A 145 -1.33 26.53 1.83
C GLU A 145 -1.42 25.00 2.03
N LEU A 146 -2.61 24.55 2.36
CA LEU A 146 -2.96 23.14 2.50
C LEU A 146 -3.86 22.70 1.34
N ARG A 147 -3.71 21.44 0.92
CA ARG A 147 -4.62 20.78 -0.01
C ARG A 147 -5.28 19.60 0.69
N LEU A 148 -6.57 19.72 0.96
CA LEU A 148 -7.36 18.63 1.48
C LEU A 148 -7.64 17.61 0.38
N LEU A 149 -7.27 16.37 0.63
CA LEU A 149 -7.54 15.22 -0.22
C LEU A 149 -8.64 14.37 0.42
N ASP A 150 -9.55 13.87 -0.41
CA ASP A 150 -10.66 13.04 0.04
C ASP A 150 -10.74 11.77 -0.78
N ALA A 151 -10.38 10.65 -0.16
CA ALA A 151 -10.44 9.34 -0.78
C ALA A 151 -11.86 8.88 -1.10
N GLY A 152 -12.89 9.43 -0.44
CA GLY A 152 -14.30 9.13 -0.70
C GLY A 152 -14.80 9.67 -2.04
N THR A 153 -14.21 10.77 -2.52
CA THR A 153 -14.61 11.46 -3.75
C THR A 153 -13.58 11.32 -4.88
N PHE A 154 -12.29 11.18 -4.57
CA PHE A 154 -11.25 11.12 -5.59
C PHE A 154 -11.05 9.66 -6.05
N PRO A 155 -11.04 9.40 -7.37
CA PRO A 155 -10.56 8.11 -7.87
C PRO A 155 -9.12 7.87 -7.40
N PRO A 156 -8.75 6.69 -6.84
CA PRO A 156 -7.40 6.31 -6.44
C PRO A 156 -6.25 6.83 -7.31
N ARG A 157 -6.30 6.68 -8.65
CA ARG A 157 -5.24 7.22 -9.52
C ARG A 157 -5.11 8.75 -9.40
N ARG A 158 -6.23 9.47 -9.34
CA ARG A 158 -6.26 10.92 -9.12
C ARG A 158 -5.73 11.23 -7.73
N LEU A 159 -6.20 10.55 -6.69
CA LEU A 159 -5.75 10.75 -5.31
C LEU A 159 -4.22 10.66 -5.21
N VAL A 160 -3.63 9.60 -5.77
CA VAL A 160 -2.17 9.42 -5.78
C VAL A 160 -1.48 10.48 -6.64
N GLY A 161 -2.05 10.83 -7.81
CA GLY A 161 -1.51 11.91 -8.64
C GLY A 161 -1.48 13.27 -7.94
N GLU A 162 -2.51 13.58 -7.16
CA GLU A 162 -2.58 14.79 -6.33
C GLU A 162 -1.51 14.76 -5.24
N MET A 163 -1.33 13.61 -4.55
CA MET A 163 -0.27 13.43 -3.56
C MET A 163 1.14 13.72 -4.12
N MET A 164 1.38 13.42 -5.40
CA MET A 164 2.68 13.64 -6.05
C MET A 164 3.01 15.11 -6.29
N GLN A 165 2.01 15.99 -6.25
CA GLN A 165 2.18 17.45 -6.41
C GLN A 165 2.43 18.16 -5.07
N CYS A 166 2.47 17.42 -3.96
CA CYS A 166 2.59 17.98 -2.62
C CYS A 166 4.01 17.80 -2.08
N ARG A 167 4.55 18.82 -1.42
CA ARG A 167 5.90 18.73 -0.82
C ARG A 167 5.97 17.72 0.32
N ARG A 168 4.82 17.43 0.95
CA ARG A 168 4.62 16.36 1.93
C ARG A 168 3.14 16.04 2.08
N LEU A 169 2.85 14.85 2.59
CA LEU A 169 1.54 14.39 3.01
C LEU A 169 1.42 14.39 4.53
N VAL A 170 0.29 14.84 5.06
CA VAL A 170 -0.18 14.59 6.43
C VAL A 170 -1.37 13.66 6.34
N THR A 171 -1.38 12.53 7.04
CA THR A 171 -2.46 11.55 6.86
C THR A 171 -2.78 10.74 8.10
N SER A 172 -4.07 10.46 8.31
CA SER A 172 -4.54 9.42 9.23
C SER A 172 -4.98 8.13 8.50
N SER A 173 -4.84 8.09 7.17
CA SER A 173 -5.13 6.91 6.34
C SER A 173 -3.92 5.97 6.23
N LEU A 174 -4.15 4.66 6.38
CA LEU A 174 -3.11 3.64 6.17
C LEU A 174 -2.62 3.64 4.72
N HIS A 175 -3.53 3.67 3.75
CA HIS A 175 -3.12 3.70 2.34
C HIS A 175 -2.50 5.04 1.95
N GLY A 176 -2.85 6.14 2.64
CA GLY A 176 -2.11 7.39 2.55
C GLY A 176 -0.62 7.20 2.87
N LEU A 177 -0.29 6.47 3.95
CA LEU A 177 1.10 6.12 4.28
C LEU A 177 1.72 5.23 3.21
N ILE A 178 1.04 4.16 2.82
CA ILE A 178 1.58 3.18 1.87
C ILE A 178 1.90 3.81 0.51
N PHE A 179 0.97 4.61 -0.04
CA PHE A 179 1.21 5.29 -1.31
C PHE A 179 2.28 6.38 -1.20
N ALA A 180 2.32 7.10 -0.08
CA ALA A 180 3.39 8.08 0.12
C ALA A 180 4.76 7.40 0.14
N ASP A 181 4.89 6.26 0.83
CA ASP A 181 6.13 5.48 0.84
C ASP A 181 6.46 4.88 -0.54
N ALA A 182 5.48 4.31 -1.24
CA ALA A 182 5.65 3.71 -2.57
C ALA A 182 6.17 4.73 -3.59
N TYR A 183 5.60 5.93 -3.59
CA TYR A 183 5.97 7.00 -4.51
C TYR A 183 7.00 7.98 -3.96
N ARG A 184 7.53 7.73 -2.75
CA ARG A 184 8.55 8.57 -2.10
C ARG A 184 8.10 10.02 -1.84
N VAL A 185 6.83 10.22 -1.49
CA VAL A 185 6.33 11.50 -0.96
C VAL A 185 6.61 11.55 0.55
N PRO A 186 7.27 12.60 1.07
CA PRO A 186 7.48 12.75 2.50
C PRO A 186 6.15 12.73 3.26
N VAL A 187 6.04 11.99 4.37
CA VAL A 187 4.75 11.79 5.05
C VAL A 187 4.84 11.94 6.57
N THR A 188 3.83 12.58 7.16
CA THR A 188 3.61 12.63 8.61
C THR A 188 2.33 11.87 8.95
N TRP A 189 2.46 10.84 9.77
CA TRP A 189 1.32 10.08 10.26
C TRP A 189 0.61 10.83 11.39
N VAL A 190 -0.70 11.00 11.28
CA VAL A 190 -1.59 11.45 12.36
C VAL A 190 -2.31 10.22 12.92
N ARG A 191 -2.05 9.90 14.19
CA ARG A 191 -2.62 8.72 14.85
C ARG A 191 -3.90 9.09 15.59
N ARG A 192 -4.96 8.31 15.36
CA ARG A 192 -6.28 8.48 16.01
C ARG A 192 -6.77 7.15 16.60
N ASP A 193 -6.31 6.89 17.82
CA ASP A 193 -6.58 5.62 18.53
C ASP A 193 -8.07 5.31 18.72
N THR A 194 -8.89 6.35 18.88
CA THR A 194 -10.33 6.20 19.05
C THR A 194 -11.06 5.86 17.75
N LEU A 195 -10.44 6.11 16.59
CA LEU A 195 -11.08 5.97 15.28
C LEU A 195 -10.66 4.69 14.55
N GLN A 196 -9.41 4.28 14.69
CA GLN A 196 -8.86 3.10 14.02
C GLN A 196 -7.90 2.34 14.93
N PRO A 197 -7.98 1.00 14.98
CA PRO A 197 -7.00 0.20 15.72
C PRO A 197 -5.57 0.47 15.22
N PRO A 198 -4.61 0.78 16.10
CA PRO A 198 -3.26 1.13 15.69
C PRO A 198 -2.50 -0.07 15.10
N PHE A 199 -2.97 -1.30 15.37
CA PHE A 199 -2.34 -2.54 14.90
C PHE A 199 -2.05 -2.50 13.41
N LYS A 200 -3.00 -2.06 12.56
CA LYS A 200 -2.81 -2.05 11.12
C LYS A 200 -1.69 -1.13 10.64
N TYR A 201 -1.52 -0.01 11.32
CA TYR A 201 -0.46 0.96 11.06
C TYR A 201 0.87 0.44 11.58
N PHE A 202 0.91 -0.07 12.80
CA PHE A 202 2.12 -0.63 13.40
C PHE A 202 2.67 -1.79 12.57
N ASP A 203 1.79 -2.68 12.12
CA ASP A 203 2.13 -3.82 11.29
C ASP A 203 2.73 -3.39 9.94
N TYR A 204 2.18 -2.34 9.31
CA TYR A 204 2.77 -1.78 8.10
C TYR A 204 4.11 -1.07 8.37
N LEU A 205 4.17 -0.15 9.33
CA LEU A 205 5.37 0.63 9.62
C LEU A 205 6.55 -0.29 9.97
N THR A 206 6.32 -1.32 10.77
CA THR A 206 7.34 -2.33 11.08
C THR A 206 7.73 -3.20 9.89
N SER A 207 6.85 -3.38 8.89
CA SER A 207 7.22 -4.11 7.67
C SER A 207 8.16 -3.32 6.76
N VAL A 208 8.15 -1.98 6.87
CA VAL A 208 9.08 -1.08 6.16
C VAL A 208 10.14 -0.49 7.10
N ASP A 209 10.50 -1.23 8.16
CA ASP A 209 11.58 -0.91 9.10
C ASP A 209 11.45 0.49 9.75
N ARG A 210 10.22 0.99 9.91
CA ARG A 210 9.91 2.29 10.52
C ARG A 210 9.32 2.12 11.92
N SER A 211 9.73 3.00 12.83
CA SER A 211 9.21 3.03 14.20
C SER A 211 7.70 3.38 14.21
N PRO A 212 6.84 2.59 14.88
CA PRO A 212 5.43 2.91 15.05
C PRO A 212 5.15 4.00 16.11
N HIS A 213 6.20 4.53 16.76
CA HIS A 213 6.08 5.52 17.83
C HIS A 213 6.24 6.97 17.35
N GLU A 214 6.53 7.17 16.06
CA GLU A 214 6.68 8.50 15.46
C GLU A 214 5.38 8.92 14.76
N PHE A 215 4.55 9.68 15.47
CA PHE A 215 3.29 10.20 14.94
C PHE A 215 2.94 11.57 15.55
N ALA A 216 2.00 12.25 14.90
CA ALA A 216 1.33 13.44 15.39
C ALA A 216 -0.08 13.09 15.90
N HIS A 217 -0.65 13.97 16.72
CA HIS A 217 -1.98 13.78 17.30
C HIS A 217 -3.07 14.56 16.55
N ASP A 218 -2.69 15.64 15.87
CA ASP A 218 -3.58 16.57 15.19
C ASP A 218 -2.83 17.25 14.02
N LEU A 219 -3.52 18.17 13.31
CA LEU A 219 -2.92 18.89 12.19
C LEU A 219 -1.76 19.78 12.63
N THR A 220 -1.92 20.51 13.73
CA THR A 220 -0.93 21.49 14.23
C THR A 220 0.39 20.80 14.57
N SER A 221 0.34 19.76 15.41
CA SER A 221 1.50 18.94 15.77
C SER A 221 2.08 18.22 14.56
N ALA A 222 1.27 17.84 13.58
CA ALA A 222 1.79 17.27 12.33
C ALA A 222 2.62 18.30 11.57
N LEU A 223 2.11 19.51 11.35
CA LEU A 223 2.78 20.56 10.56
C LEU A 223 4.09 21.05 11.18
N GLN A 224 4.19 21.03 12.51
CA GLN A 224 5.42 21.40 13.24
C GLN A 224 6.50 20.32 13.22
N ARG A 225 6.14 19.06 12.93
CA ARG A 225 7.09 17.94 12.90
C ARG A 225 7.73 17.79 11.52
N PRO A 226 9.00 17.38 11.43
CA PRO A 226 9.56 16.90 10.17
C PRO A 226 8.76 15.68 9.69
N PRO A 227 8.60 15.50 8.37
CA PRO A 227 8.04 14.25 7.83
C PRO A 227 8.96 13.07 8.15
N ALA A 228 8.40 11.87 8.17
CA ALA A 228 9.17 10.65 8.32
C ALA A 228 10.24 10.55 7.22
N GLN A 229 11.38 9.95 7.56
CA GLN A 229 12.43 9.70 6.59
C GLN A 229 11.88 8.83 5.44
N LEU A 230 12.20 9.22 4.21
CA LEU A 230 11.88 8.44 3.03
C LEU A 230 12.53 7.05 3.15
N LEU A 231 11.79 6.02 2.77
CA LEU A 231 12.34 4.67 2.70
C LEU A 231 13.56 4.63 1.78
N SER A 232 14.57 3.85 2.14
CA SER A 232 15.70 3.65 1.25
C SER A 232 15.24 2.99 -0.05
N PRO A 233 15.77 3.37 -1.23
CA PRO A 233 15.41 2.72 -2.49
C PRO A 233 15.61 1.20 -2.45
N ARG A 234 16.65 0.73 -1.74
CA ARG A 234 16.94 -0.70 -1.57
C ARG A 234 15.86 -1.42 -0.76
N LEU A 235 15.38 -0.84 0.33
CA LEU A 235 14.32 -1.45 1.13
C LEU A 235 13.01 -1.55 0.33
N LEU A 236 12.62 -0.44 -0.32
CA LEU A 236 11.41 -0.42 -1.15
C LEU A 236 11.50 -1.46 -2.27
N LEU A 237 12.62 -1.52 -2.98
CA LEU A 237 12.86 -2.52 -4.03
C LEU A 237 12.78 -3.95 -3.48
N ASN A 238 13.42 -4.24 -2.35
CA ASN A 238 13.39 -5.57 -1.74
C ASN A 238 11.96 -6.00 -1.36
N ARG A 239 11.16 -5.09 -0.80
CA ARG A 239 9.75 -5.37 -0.47
C ARG A 239 8.91 -5.59 -1.73
N SER A 240 9.10 -4.75 -2.75
CA SER A 240 8.39 -4.89 -4.02
C SER A 240 8.76 -6.19 -4.74
N LEU A 241 10.03 -6.56 -4.82
CA LEU A 241 10.47 -7.83 -5.42
C LEU A 241 9.94 -9.03 -4.65
N GLY A 242 10.01 -9.01 -3.31
CA GLY A 242 9.44 -10.08 -2.49
C GLY A 242 7.93 -10.27 -2.71
N LEU A 243 7.18 -9.18 -2.90
CA LEU A 243 5.77 -9.26 -3.26
C LEU A 243 5.55 -9.80 -4.69
N ILE A 244 6.36 -9.39 -5.66
CA ILE A 244 6.27 -9.89 -7.05
C ILE A 244 6.55 -11.39 -7.08
N ASP A 245 7.63 -11.85 -6.43
CA ASP A 245 8.02 -13.25 -6.38
C ASP A 245 7.00 -14.12 -5.64
N ALA A 246 6.33 -13.55 -4.63
CA ALA A 246 5.29 -14.23 -3.87
C ALA A 246 3.91 -14.17 -4.53
N PHE A 247 3.75 -13.51 -5.69
CA PHE A 247 2.43 -13.41 -6.31
C PHE A 247 1.91 -14.82 -6.67
N PRO A 248 0.67 -15.18 -6.29
CA PRO A 248 0.17 -16.55 -6.36
C PRO A 248 -0.27 -16.99 -7.77
N PHE A 249 0.53 -16.80 -8.81
CA PHE A 249 0.17 -17.12 -10.21
C PHE A 249 -0.42 -18.52 -10.36
N ALA A 250 0.21 -19.54 -9.79
CA ALA A 250 -0.28 -20.93 -9.87
C ALA A 250 -1.65 -21.13 -9.19
N ALA A 251 -1.89 -20.45 -8.07
CA ALA A 251 -3.16 -20.55 -7.33
C ALA A 251 -4.30 -19.79 -8.02
N MET A 252 -3.96 -18.76 -8.80
CA MET A 252 -4.91 -17.89 -9.50
C MET A 252 -5.18 -18.37 -10.94
N CYS A 253 -4.21 -19.01 -11.60
CA CYS A 253 -4.28 -19.33 -13.02
C CYS A 253 -4.49 -20.82 -13.34
N SER A 254 -4.91 -21.65 -12.37
CA SER A 254 -5.10 -23.09 -12.61
C SER A 254 -6.17 -23.32 -13.70
N GLY A 255 -5.71 -23.72 -14.90
CA GLY A 255 -6.49 -23.81 -16.13
C GLY A 255 -5.66 -23.50 -17.40
N ALA A 256 -4.53 -22.80 -17.27
CA ALA A 256 -3.55 -22.71 -18.34
C ALA A 256 -2.77 -24.03 -18.44
N ASN A 257 -2.96 -24.78 -19.53
CA ASN A 257 -2.13 -25.92 -19.88
C ASN A 257 -0.65 -25.54 -19.71
N SER A 258 0.14 -26.45 -19.11
CA SER A 258 1.57 -26.29 -18.84
C SER A 258 2.44 -25.95 -20.07
N SER A 259 1.87 -25.98 -21.27
CA SER A 259 2.49 -25.56 -22.53
C SER A 259 2.45 -24.04 -22.79
N SER A 260 1.51 -23.27 -22.22
CA SER A 260 1.41 -21.82 -22.47
C SER A 260 2.25 -20.96 -21.53
N LEU A 261 2.64 -21.49 -20.36
CA LEU A 261 3.52 -20.81 -19.41
C LEU A 261 5.00 -20.82 -19.82
N GLN A 262 5.39 -21.67 -20.79
CA GLN A 262 6.76 -21.69 -21.32
C GLN A 262 7.07 -20.52 -22.29
N HIS A 263 6.07 -19.71 -22.66
CA HIS A 263 6.23 -18.59 -23.58
C HIS A 263 5.95 -17.21 -22.98
N ALA A 264 5.71 -17.11 -21.67
CA ALA A 264 5.75 -15.82 -20.98
C ALA A 264 7.21 -15.36 -20.85
N HIS A 265 7.74 -14.81 -21.93
CA HIS A 265 9.07 -14.23 -21.99
C HIS A 265 9.11 -13.05 -21.02
N VAL A 266 9.68 -13.24 -19.83
CA VAL A 266 10.13 -12.11 -19.01
C VAL A 266 11.14 -11.36 -19.88
N PRO A 267 10.93 -10.07 -20.20
CA PRO A 267 11.91 -9.29 -20.93
C PRO A 267 13.20 -9.30 -20.11
N ARG A 268 14.27 -9.87 -20.64
CA ARG A 268 15.59 -9.75 -20.02
C ARG A 268 15.88 -8.26 -19.88
N ALA A 269 16.22 -7.83 -18.66
CA ALA A 269 16.70 -6.48 -18.43
C ALA A 269 17.84 -6.18 -19.41
N PRO A 270 17.86 -5.01 -20.07
CA PRO A 270 18.96 -4.65 -20.95
C PRO A 270 20.25 -4.68 -20.14
N ALA A 271 21.25 -5.41 -20.62
CA ALA A 271 22.55 -5.49 -20.00
C ALA A 271 23.09 -4.06 -19.83
N LEU A 272 23.40 -3.68 -18.59
CA LEU A 272 24.12 -2.44 -18.28
C LEU A 272 25.45 -2.50 -19.05
N ARG A 273 25.56 -1.71 -20.12
CA ARG A 273 26.84 -1.48 -20.79
C ARG A 273 27.78 -0.86 -19.77
N ALA A 274 28.90 -1.54 -19.51
CA ALA A 274 29.97 -1.00 -18.70
C ALA A 274 30.43 0.36 -19.28
N PRO A 275 30.74 1.35 -18.44
CA PRO A 275 31.23 2.63 -18.92
C PRO A 275 32.55 2.42 -19.69
N ASN A 276 32.61 2.95 -20.90
CA ASN A 276 33.81 2.96 -21.72
C ASN A 276 34.97 3.56 -20.90
N ARG A 277 36.05 2.80 -20.77
CA ARG A 277 37.34 3.31 -20.28
C ARG A 277 37.74 4.51 -21.13
N MET A 278 37.75 5.70 -20.53
CA MET A 278 38.47 6.84 -21.08
C MET A 278 39.93 6.44 -21.23
N HIS A 279 40.42 6.42 -22.46
CA HIS A 279 41.85 6.39 -22.75
C HIS A 279 42.49 7.63 -22.14
N ARG A 280 43.34 7.42 -21.13
CA ARG A 280 44.44 8.33 -20.84
C ARG A 280 45.40 8.27 -22.04
N ALA A 281 45.43 9.33 -22.84
CA ALA A 281 46.59 9.65 -23.64
C ALA A 281 47.48 10.59 -22.81
N ALA A 282 48.56 10.04 -22.27
CA ALA A 282 49.74 10.82 -21.98
C ALA A 282 50.47 11.03 -23.31
N HIS A 283 50.86 12.27 -23.61
CA HIS A 283 52.20 12.63 -24.12
C HIS A 283 52.27 14.13 -24.44
N LEU A 284 53.27 14.76 -23.81
CA LEU A 284 54.00 16.00 -24.16
C LEU A 284 53.22 17.33 -24.14
#